data_AF-A0A9W6T552-F1
#
_entry.id   AF-A0A9W6T552-F1
#
_cell.length_a   1.000
_cell.length_b   1.000
_cell.length_c   1.000
_cell.angle_alpha   90.00
_cell.angle_beta   90.00
_cell.angle_gamma   90.00
#
_symmetry.space_group_name_H-M   'P 1'
#
loop_
_entity.id
_entity.type
_entity.pdbx_description
1 polymer ?
#
loop_
_entity_poly.entity_id
_entity_poly.type
_entity_poly.pdbx_seq_one_letter_code
_entity_poly.pdbx_strand_id
1 'polypeptide(L)'
;MTFNPNLIKDENTFRILLTTDNHVGYAEEDPIRGDDSWKSFEEIMSIAEDSDVDMVLQSGDLFHVNRPSKKSMFHVMRILRKYCLGDKPIEFELLSDPSLSLSNKIFTHPNYEDPNINVSIPLFGISGNHDDATGDDLLSPMDVLSISGLLNYFGKVTQNDSLNITPLLFKKGSTKLALYGLSNVRDERLYKTFRDSKVQFSRPNIETNSWFNLMCVHQNHSSHTDTTYLPESFLPNFLDFIWQLHFQNQS
;
A
#
# COMPACT_ATOMS: atom_id res chain seq x y z
N MET A 1 11.04 17.60 -5.84
CA MET A 1 10.66 17.11 -7.19
C MET A 1 9.78 18.16 -7.83
N THR A 2 10.17 18.71 -8.99
CA THR A 2 9.33 19.65 -9.73
C THR A 2 8.30 18.87 -10.53
N PHE A 3 7.03 18.97 -10.15
CA PHE A 3 5.89 18.52 -10.94
C PHE A 3 5.99 19.17 -12.33
N ASN A 4 6.03 18.37 -13.40
CA ASN A 4 5.95 18.89 -14.76
C ASN A 4 4.48 18.92 -15.17
N PRO A 5 3.81 20.10 -15.15
CA PRO A 5 2.39 20.21 -15.49
C PRO A 5 2.09 19.89 -16.97
N ASN A 6 3.11 19.66 -17.80
CA ASN A 6 2.97 19.35 -19.22
C ASN A 6 3.03 17.84 -19.55
N LEU A 7 3.07 16.95 -18.55
CA LEU A 7 2.83 15.53 -18.79
C LEU A 7 1.35 15.35 -19.12
N ILE A 8 1.03 15.38 -20.42
CA ILE A 8 -0.29 15.04 -20.93
C ILE A 8 -0.60 13.62 -20.47
N LYS A 9 -1.71 13.45 -19.74
CA LYS A 9 -2.20 12.12 -19.35
C LYS A 9 -2.48 11.34 -20.62
N ASP A 10 -1.65 10.35 -20.89
CA ASP A 10 -1.78 9.43 -22.01
C ASP A 10 -2.56 8.18 -21.59
N GLU A 11 -3.31 7.60 -22.52
CA GLU A 11 -4.17 6.43 -22.29
C GLU A 11 -3.38 5.16 -21.92
N ASN A 12 -2.07 5.14 -22.19
CA ASN A 12 -1.19 4.03 -21.87
C ASN A 12 -0.27 4.33 -20.68
N THR A 13 -0.45 5.44 -19.96
CA THR A 13 0.44 5.82 -18.85
C THR A 13 -0.29 5.73 -17.51
N PHE A 14 0.24 4.91 -16.60
CA PHE A 14 -0.16 4.92 -15.19
C PHE A 14 0.44 6.14 -14.48
N ARG A 15 -0.41 6.92 -13.84
CA ARG A 15 -0.04 7.98 -12.89
C ARG A 15 -0.32 7.47 -11.50
N ILE A 16 0.72 7.24 -10.71
CA ILE A 16 0.60 6.65 -9.38
C ILE A 16 1.17 7.63 -8.36
N LEU A 17 0.38 8.03 -7.36
CA LEU A 17 0.91 8.75 -6.21
C LEU A 17 1.46 7.72 -5.20
N LEU A 18 2.72 7.89 -4.81
CA LEU A 18 3.37 7.05 -3.80
C LEU A 18 3.40 7.79 -2.46
N THR A 19 2.98 7.12 -1.40
CA THR A 19 3.02 7.65 -0.02
C THR A 19 3.27 6.52 0.99
N THR A 20 3.73 6.86 2.18
CA THR A 20 4.13 5.94 3.26
C THR A 20 4.37 6.74 4.53
N ASP A 21 4.38 6.08 5.70
CA ASP A 21 4.79 6.66 6.99
C ASP A 21 4.04 7.97 7.32
N ASN A 22 2.74 7.99 7.02
CA ASN A 22 1.89 9.17 7.26
C ASN A 22 1.68 9.40 8.77
N HIS A 23 1.71 8.32 9.56
CA HIS A 23 1.58 8.33 11.03
C HIS A 23 0.45 9.23 11.53
N VAL A 24 -0.75 9.09 10.95
CA VAL A 24 -1.93 9.81 11.42
C VAL A 24 -2.20 9.44 12.88
N GLY A 25 -2.26 10.47 13.74
CA GLY A 25 -2.36 10.33 15.20
C GLY A 25 -1.06 10.57 15.96
N TYR A 26 0.07 10.79 15.27
CA TYR A 26 1.29 11.23 15.94
C TYR A 26 1.09 12.59 16.61
N ALA A 27 1.51 12.68 17.88
CA ALA A 27 1.39 13.87 18.74
C ALA A 27 -0.05 14.44 18.85
N GLU A 28 -1.10 13.61 18.72
CA GLU A 28 -2.50 14.06 18.58
C GLU A 28 -3.04 14.90 19.76
N GLU A 29 -2.48 14.74 20.96
CA GLU A 29 -2.82 15.50 22.18
C GLU A 29 -2.04 16.81 22.32
N ASP A 30 -1.05 17.07 21.45
CA ASP A 30 -0.26 18.30 21.49
C ASP A 30 -1.10 19.49 20.98
N PRO A 31 -1.19 20.60 21.72
CA PRO A 31 -2.06 21.74 21.37
C PRO A 31 -1.62 22.51 20.11
N ILE A 32 -0.37 22.34 19.66
CA ILE A 32 0.20 23.01 18.49
C ILE A 32 0.29 22.03 17.31
N ARG A 33 0.79 20.81 17.57
CA ARG A 33 1.16 19.82 16.55
C ARG A 33 0.11 18.74 16.32
N GLY A 34 -0.92 18.66 17.16
CA GLY A 34 -1.89 17.55 17.16
C GLY A 34 -2.74 17.41 15.90
N ASP A 35 -2.64 18.36 14.97
CA ASP A 35 -3.29 18.29 13.66
C ASP A 35 -2.32 18.08 12.49
N ASP A 36 -1.01 18.09 12.72
CA ASP A 36 0.00 18.08 11.65
C ASP A 36 -0.12 16.81 10.79
N SER A 37 -0.24 15.65 11.44
CA SER A 37 -0.26 14.35 10.76
C SER A 37 -1.45 14.18 9.82
N TRP A 38 -2.68 14.47 10.29
CA TRP A 38 -3.86 14.33 9.44
C TRP A 38 -3.97 15.43 8.38
N LYS A 39 -3.50 16.66 8.65
CA LYS A 39 -3.47 17.74 7.65
C LYS A 39 -2.48 17.44 6.53
N SER A 40 -1.33 16.87 6.87
CA SER A 40 -0.32 16.45 5.88
C SER A 40 -0.87 15.31 5.02
N PHE A 41 -1.57 14.35 5.63
CA PHE A 41 -2.27 13.31 4.87
C PHE A 41 -3.37 13.89 3.96
N GLU A 42 -4.13 14.89 4.42
CA GLU A 42 -5.13 15.59 3.60
C GLU A 42 -4.49 16.30 2.39
N GLU A 43 -3.34 16.96 2.58
CA GLU A 43 -2.58 17.58 1.49
C GLU A 43 -2.14 16.55 0.44
N ILE A 44 -1.60 15.41 0.87
CA ILE A 44 -1.18 14.32 -0.03
C ILE A 44 -2.36 13.84 -0.89
N MET A 45 -3.54 13.65 -0.28
CA MET A 45 -4.72 13.19 -1.00
C MET A 45 -5.32 14.28 -1.91
N SER A 46 -5.21 15.56 -1.53
CA SER A 46 -5.53 16.68 -2.42
C SER A 46 -4.63 16.69 -3.64
N ILE A 47 -3.33 16.47 -3.46
CA ILE A 47 -2.37 16.38 -4.58
C ILE A 47 -2.71 15.20 -5.50
N ALA A 48 -3.18 14.07 -4.96
CA ALA A 48 -3.62 12.93 -5.77
C ALA A 48 -4.76 13.32 -6.72
N GLU A 49 -5.76 14.02 -6.19
CA GLU A 49 -6.90 14.53 -6.97
C GLU A 49 -6.48 15.60 -7.98
N ASP A 50 -5.77 16.64 -7.53
CA ASP A 50 -5.31 17.76 -8.37
C ASP A 50 -4.38 17.30 -9.49
N SER A 51 -3.61 16.23 -9.23
CA SER A 51 -2.72 15.63 -10.22
C SER A 51 -3.41 14.61 -11.12
N ASP A 52 -4.71 14.37 -10.96
CA ASP A 52 -5.48 13.38 -11.73
C ASP A 52 -4.78 12.01 -11.82
N VAL A 53 -4.34 11.48 -10.67
CA VAL A 53 -3.67 10.17 -10.62
C VAL A 53 -4.66 9.02 -10.84
N ASP A 54 -4.18 7.90 -11.36
CA ASP A 54 -4.98 6.70 -11.56
C ASP A 54 -5.20 5.93 -10.25
N MET A 55 -4.20 5.93 -9.36
CA MET A 55 -4.28 5.27 -8.06
C MET A 55 -3.27 5.88 -7.08
N VAL A 56 -3.47 5.58 -5.80
CA VAL A 56 -2.53 5.90 -4.72
C VAL A 56 -1.99 4.59 -4.12
N LEU A 57 -0.67 4.52 -3.91
CA LEU A 57 -0.02 3.43 -3.18
C LEU A 57 0.46 3.93 -1.82
N GLN A 58 -0.10 3.38 -0.74
CA GLN A 58 0.26 3.64 0.65
C GLN A 58 1.08 2.45 1.17
N SER A 59 2.32 2.66 1.58
CA SER A 59 3.24 1.54 1.84
C SER A 59 3.59 1.30 3.30
N GLY A 60 2.59 1.43 4.16
CA GLY A 60 2.68 1.15 5.59
C GLY A 60 2.78 2.40 6.45
N ASP A 61 2.47 2.21 7.73
CA ASP A 61 2.43 3.25 8.77
C ASP A 61 1.53 4.44 8.39
N LEU A 62 0.32 4.14 7.90
CA LEU A 62 -0.74 5.11 7.72
C LEU A 62 -1.16 5.72 9.07
N PHE A 63 -1.30 4.88 10.11
CA PHE A 63 -1.56 5.32 11.47
C PHE A 63 -0.29 5.25 12.33
N HIS A 64 -0.23 6.11 13.34
CA HIS A 64 0.88 6.11 14.29
C HIS A 64 0.80 4.97 15.30
N VAL A 65 -0.39 4.42 15.54
CA VAL A 65 -0.63 3.35 16.51
C VAL A 65 -1.64 2.35 15.96
N ASN A 66 -1.48 1.08 16.32
CA ASN A 66 -2.33 -0.02 15.83
C ASN A 66 -3.78 0.04 16.32
N ARG A 67 -4.03 0.83 17.36
CA ARG A 67 -5.37 1.18 17.85
C ARG A 67 -5.56 2.69 17.69
N PRO A 68 -5.78 3.19 16.46
CA PRO A 68 -5.92 4.62 16.24
C PRO A 68 -7.09 5.17 17.04
N SER A 69 -6.95 6.42 17.49
CA SER A 69 -8.05 7.10 18.16
C SER A 69 -9.24 7.27 17.22
N LYS A 70 -10.41 7.54 17.79
CA LYS A 70 -11.60 7.90 17.00
C LYS A 70 -11.35 9.14 16.12
N LYS A 71 -10.55 10.10 16.60
CA LYS A 71 -10.20 11.32 15.86
C LYS A 71 -9.35 10.95 14.63
N SER A 72 -8.27 10.20 14.83
CA SER A 72 -7.40 9.72 13.75
C SER A 72 -8.15 8.92 12.69
N MET A 73 -8.93 7.90 13.09
CA MET A 73 -9.73 7.09 12.16
C MET A 73 -10.76 7.95 11.40
N PHE A 74 -11.44 8.85 12.11
CA PHE A 74 -12.41 9.77 11.49
C PHE A 74 -11.76 10.65 10.42
N HIS A 75 -10.60 11.24 10.70
CA HIS A 75 -9.92 12.10 9.73
C HIS A 75 -9.47 11.32 8.50
N VAL A 76 -8.85 10.13 8.67
CA VAL A 76 -8.47 9.28 7.53
C VAL A 76 -9.69 8.92 6.69
N MET A 77 -10.75 8.40 7.30
CA MET A 77 -11.97 8.05 6.56
C MET A 77 -12.61 9.25 5.85
N ARG A 78 -12.65 10.42 6.50
CA ARG A 78 -13.16 11.67 5.92
C ARG A 78 -12.34 12.08 4.69
N ILE A 79 -11.01 12.06 4.81
CA ILE A 79 -10.09 12.45 3.73
C ILE A 79 -10.24 11.48 2.55
N LEU A 80 -10.17 10.17 2.79
CA LEU A 80 -10.35 9.17 1.73
C LEU A 80 -11.71 9.32 1.05
N ARG A 81 -12.78 9.51 1.83
CA ARG A 81 -14.11 9.72 1.25
C ARG A 81 -14.19 10.99 0.39
N LYS A 82 -13.48 12.05 0.77
CA LYS A 82 -13.48 13.34 0.07
C LYS A 82 -12.72 13.30 -1.25
N TYR A 83 -11.58 12.60 -1.30
CA TYR A 83 -10.66 12.64 -2.45
C TYR A 83 -10.64 11.37 -3.30
N CYS A 84 -11.11 10.23 -2.79
CA CYS A 84 -11.09 8.95 -3.50
C CYS A 84 -12.45 8.50 -4.05
N LEU A 85 -13.55 9.15 -3.67
CA LEU A 85 -14.88 8.85 -4.19
C LEU A 85 -15.34 9.96 -5.15
N GLY A 86 -15.99 9.59 -6.25
CA GLY A 86 -16.47 10.53 -7.25
C GLY A 86 -16.78 9.87 -8.58
N ASP A 87 -17.18 10.67 -9.57
CA ASP A 87 -17.70 10.18 -10.86
C ASP A 87 -16.63 9.94 -11.93
N LYS A 88 -15.35 10.20 -11.62
CA LYS A 88 -14.24 9.92 -12.53
C LYS A 88 -14.16 8.41 -12.77
N PRO A 89 -14.18 7.94 -14.03
CA PRO A 89 -14.07 6.52 -14.33
C PRO A 89 -12.65 6.00 -14.08
N ILE A 90 -12.56 4.71 -13.73
CA ILE A 90 -11.29 3.99 -13.65
C ILE A 90 -10.87 3.57 -15.06
N GLU A 91 -9.69 4.02 -15.49
CA GLU A 91 -9.16 3.85 -16.86
C GLU A 91 -8.29 2.59 -17.00
N PHE A 92 -8.25 1.72 -16.00
CA PHE A 92 -7.47 0.49 -16.00
C PHE A 92 -8.31 -0.71 -15.55
N GLU A 93 -7.90 -1.91 -15.94
CA GLU A 93 -8.56 -3.18 -15.60
C GLU A 93 -7.67 -4.02 -14.68
N LEU A 94 -8.27 -4.75 -13.74
CA LEU A 94 -7.61 -5.81 -12.97
C LEU A 94 -7.76 -7.15 -13.71
N LEU A 95 -6.64 -7.80 -14.00
CA LEU A 95 -6.56 -9.07 -14.75
C LEU A 95 -6.33 -10.29 -13.85
N SER A 96 -5.77 -10.10 -12.66
CA SER A 96 -5.55 -11.17 -11.68
C SER A 96 -6.80 -11.44 -10.84
N ASP A 97 -6.88 -12.62 -10.22
CA ASP A 97 -7.85 -12.87 -9.16
C ASP A 97 -7.51 -12.03 -7.90
N PRO A 98 -8.32 -11.01 -7.55
CA PRO A 98 -8.09 -10.18 -6.38
C PRO A 98 -8.06 -10.97 -5.06
N SER A 99 -8.76 -12.10 -4.97
CA SER A 99 -8.88 -12.87 -3.72
C SER A 99 -7.54 -13.49 -3.26
N LEU A 100 -6.57 -13.62 -4.16
CA LEU A 100 -5.23 -14.13 -3.87
C LEU A 100 -4.32 -13.10 -3.19
N SER A 101 -4.58 -11.81 -3.40
CA SER A 101 -3.69 -10.73 -2.95
C SER A 101 -4.37 -9.73 -2.01
N LEU A 102 -5.69 -9.53 -2.11
CA LEU A 102 -6.45 -8.69 -1.20
C LEU A 102 -6.75 -9.41 0.12
N SER A 103 -6.69 -8.68 1.22
CA SER A 103 -6.94 -9.21 2.56
C SER A 103 -8.41 -9.50 2.81
N ASN A 104 -9.31 -8.66 2.26
CA ASN A 104 -10.74 -8.79 2.46
C ASN A 104 -11.27 -10.06 1.78
N LYS A 105 -11.83 -10.96 2.58
CA LYS A 105 -12.41 -12.23 2.11
C LYS A 105 -13.94 -12.20 2.01
N ILE A 106 -14.56 -11.09 2.41
CA ILE A 106 -16.01 -10.88 2.35
C ILE A 106 -16.37 -10.23 1.02
N PHE A 107 -15.73 -9.10 0.71
CA PHE A 107 -15.82 -8.44 -0.59
C PHE A 107 -14.55 -8.77 -1.37
N THR A 108 -14.66 -9.77 -2.25
CA THR A 108 -13.52 -10.33 -3.00
C THR A 108 -13.27 -9.60 -4.32
N HIS A 109 -13.66 -8.33 -4.41
CA HIS A 109 -13.44 -7.45 -5.55
C HIS A 109 -12.70 -6.21 -5.06
N PRO A 110 -11.89 -5.55 -5.90
CA PRO A 110 -11.33 -4.25 -5.55
C PRO A 110 -12.45 -3.23 -5.34
N ASN A 111 -12.24 -2.25 -4.48
CA ASN A 111 -13.29 -1.33 -4.03
C ASN A 111 -13.98 -0.54 -5.16
N TYR A 112 -13.27 -0.28 -6.25
CA TYR A 112 -13.79 0.44 -7.42
C TYR A 112 -14.67 -0.42 -8.33
N GLU A 113 -14.73 -1.73 -8.10
CA GLU A 113 -15.69 -2.64 -8.74
C GLU A 113 -16.94 -2.86 -7.87
N ASP A 114 -17.04 -2.22 -6.69
CA ASP A 114 -18.23 -2.33 -5.85
C ASP A 114 -19.41 -1.57 -6.50
N PRO A 115 -20.57 -2.22 -6.72
CA PRO A 115 -21.70 -1.57 -7.37
C PRO A 115 -22.35 -0.46 -6.53
N ASN A 116 -22.01 -0.35 -5.24
CA ASN A 116 -22.61 0.59 -4.30
C ASN A 116 -21.65 1.72 -3.89
N ILE A 117 -20.39 1.69 -4.32
CA ILE A 117 -19.36 2.65 -3.93
C ILE A 117 -18.70 3.20 -5.20
N ASN A 118 -18.92 4.48 -5.50
CA ASN A 118 -18.32 5.12 -6.66
C ASN A 118 -16.92 5.63 -6.33
N VAL A 119 -15.89 4.82 -6.60
CA VAL A 119 -14.48 5.15 -6.36
C VAL A 119 -13.88 5.81 -7.60
N SER A 120 -13.34 7.02 -7.43
CA SER A 120 -12.64 7.79 -8.48
C SER A 120 -11.13 7.61 -8.46
N ILE A 121 -10.54 7.37 -7.28
CA ILE A 121 -9.10 7.16 -7.09
C ILE A 121 -8.90 6.02 -6.09
N PRO A 122 -8.68 4.78 -6.54
CA PRO A 122 -8.47 3.65 -5.64
C PRO A 122 -7.14 3.78 -4.89
N LEU A 123 -7.23 3.64 -3.57
CA LEU A 123 -6.10 3.52 -2.68
C LEU A 123 -5.76 2.03 -2.50
N PHE A 124 -4.51 1.65 -2.76
CA PHE A 124 -3.96 0.35 -2.39
C PHE A 124 -2.95 0.55 -1.29
N GLY A 125 -2.93 -0.34 -0.30
CA GLY A 125 -1.90 -0.25 0.72
C GLY A 125 -1.53 -1.56 1.38
N ILE A 126 -0.33 -1.57 1.96
CA ILE A 126 0.19 -2.63 2.84
C ILE A 126 0.25 -2.07 4.28
N SER A 127 0.26 -2.93 5.30
CA SER A 127 0.44 -2.45 6.68
C SER A 127 1.92 -2.31 7.03
N GLY A 128 2.26 -1.28 7.80
CA GLY A 128 3.59 -1.13 8.40
C GLY A 128 3.67 -1.78 9.79
N ASN A 129 4.71 -1.47 10.56
CA ASN A 129 4.89 -2.01 11.92
C ASN A 129 4.02 -1.31 12.97
N HIS A 130 3.50 -0.11 12.69
CA HIS A 130 2.56 0.61 13.56
C HIS A 130 1.10 0.29 13.24
N ASP A 131 0.81 -0.20 12.03
CA ASP A 131 -0.53 -0.61 11.59
C ASP A 131 -0.77 -2.13 11.76
N ASP A 132 -0.11 -2.78 12.69
CA ASP A 132 -0.17 -4.23 12.84
C ASP A 132 -1.52 -4.73 13.37
N ALA A 133 -1.82 -5.99 13.08
CA ALA A 133 -3.04 -6.64 13.51
C ALA A 133 -3.02 -6.93 15.02
N THR A 134 -4.08 -6.56 15.74
CA THR A 134 -4.19 -6.83 17.19
C THR A 134 -5.56 -7.40 17.59
N GLY A 135 -5.66 -7.85 18.84
CA GLY A 135 -6.90 -8.39 19.40
C GLY A 135 -7.14 -9.85 18.99
N ASP A 136 -8.31 -10.38 19.41
CA ASP A 136 -8.64 -11.80 19.25
C ASP A 136 -8.84 -12.18 17.78
N ASP A 137 -9.43 -11.28 16.99
CA ASP A 137 -9.69 -11.48 15.55
C ASP A 137 -8.51 -11.08 14.65
N LEU A 138 -7.39 -10.63 15.23
CA LEU A 138 -6.19 -10.16 14.49
C LEU A 138 -6.54 -9.16 13.38
N LEU A 139 -7.31 -8.13 13.75
CA LEU A 139 -7.69 -7.03 12.86
C LEU A 139 -6.71 -5.87 13.01
N SER A 140 -6.33 -5.28 11.87
CA SER A 140 -5.58 -4.03 11.81
C SER A 140 -6.51 -2.85 11.46
N PRO A 141 -6.09 -1.60 11.68
CA PRO A 141 -6.84 -0.45 11.18
C PRO A 141 -7.00 -0.46 9.65
N MET A 142 -6.09 -1.12 8.91
CA MET A 142 -6.20 -1.32 7.47
C MET A 142 -7.37 -2.25 7.10
N ASP A 143 -7.66 -3.28 7.91
CA ASP A 143 -8.84 -4.13 7.70
C ASP A 143 -10.15 -3.33 7.87
N VAL A 144 -10.18 -2.38 8.82
CA VAL A 144 -11.34 -1.48 9.05
C VAL A 144 -11.56 -0.55 7.86
N LEU A 145 -10.49 0.05 7.32
CA LEU A 145 -10.59 0.86 6.10
C LEU A 145 -11.03 0.01 4.89
N SER A 146 -10.52 -1.22 4.79
CA SER A 146 -10.84 -2.14 3.70
C SER A 146 -12.30 -2.58 3.70
N ILE A 147 -12.84 -2.98 4.85
CA ILE A 147 -14.26 -3.36 4.95
C ILE A 147 -15.21 -2.18 4.71
N SER A 148 -14.74 -0.94 4.89
CA SER A 148 -15.51 0.27 4.59
C SER A 148 -15.50 0.68 3.11
N GLY A 149 -14.75 -0.04 2.26
CA GLY A 149 -14.61 0.25 0.83
C GLY A 149 -13.67 1.42 0.50
N LEU A 150 -12.90 1.91 1.47
CA LEU A 150 -11.99 3.06 1.29
C LEU A 150 -10.54 2.67 0.96
N LEU A 151 -10.17 1.39 1.13
CA LEU A 151 -8.81 0.89 0.94
C LEU A 151 -8.82 -0.52 0.33
N ASN A 152 -7.99 -0.74 -0.67
CA ASN A 152 -7.64 -2.09 -1.12
C ASN A 152 -6.41 -2.57 -0.33
N TYR A 153 -6.65 -3.20 0.82
CA TYR A 153 -5.56 -3.74 1.65
C TYR A 153 -5.02 -5.02 1.02
N PHE A 154 -3.75 -5.00 0.61
CA PHE A 154 -3.08 -6.12 -0.07
C PHE A 154 -1.77 -6.51 0.63
N GLY A 155 -1.18 -7.64 0.22
CA GLY A 155 0.13 -8.06 0.75
C GLY A 155 0.12 -8.42 2.25
N LYS A 156 -1.05 -8.74 2.81
CA LYS A 156 -1.19 -9.18 4.21
C LYS A 156 -0.55 -10.56 4.38
N VAL A 157 0.29 -10.70 5.40
CA VAL A 157 0.97 -11.96 5.72
C VAL A 157 0.13 -12.75 6.74
N THR A 158 -0.38 -13.91 6.35
CA THR A 158 -1.21 -14.78 7.23
C THR A 158 -0.44 -15.97 7.79
N GLN A 159 0.56 -16.46 7.06
CA GLN A 159 1.48 -17.52 7.49
C GLN A 159 2.89 -16.98 7.39
N ASN A 160 3.64 -16.95 8.48
CA ASN A 160 4.99 -16.37 8.47
C ASN A 160 6.13 -17.39 8.53
N ASP A 161 5.82 -18.67 8.29
CA ASP A 161 6.85 -19.72 8.10
C ASP A 161 7.20 -19.92 6.63
N SER A 162 6.28 -19.61 5.71
CA SER A 162 6.49 -19.56 4.27
C SER A 162 5.64 -18.44 3.67
N LEU A 163 6.24 -17.61 2.83
CA LEU A 163 5.59 -16.45 2.22
C LEU A 163 5.38 -16.71 0.73
N ASN A 164 4.13 -16.59 0.28
CA ASN A 164 3.79 -16.59 -1.14
C ASN A 164 3.31 -15.20 -1.51
N ILE A 165 4.09 -14.50 -2.33
CA ILE A 165 3.81 -13.12 -2.75
C ILE A 165 3.20 -13.18 -4.15
N THR A 166 1.90 -12.88 -4.23
CA THR A 166 1.12 -12.88 -5.48
C THR A 166 0.81 -11.44 -5.90
N PRO A 167 1.09 -11.03 -7.15
CA PRO A 167 0.84 -9.67 -7.60
C PRO A 167 -0.63 -9.43 -7.94
N LEU A 168 -1.06 -8.19 -7.78
CA LEU A 168 -2.22 -7.65 -8.51
C LEU A 168 -1.76 -7.25 -9.92
N LEU A 169 -2.47 -7.72 -10.94
CA LEU A 169 -2.11 -7.51 -12.34
C LEU A 169 -3.03 -6.49 -12.98
N PHE A 170 -2.53 -5.28 -13.24
CA PHE A 170 -3.30 -4.21 -13.84
C PHE A 170 -2.89 -3.96 -15.30
N LYS A 171 -3.85 -3.48 -16.09
CA LYS A 171 -3.58 -3.03 -17.46
C LYS A 171 -4.30 -1.71 -17.75
N LYS A 172 -3.56 -0.75 -18.31
CA LYS A 172 -4.07 0.55 -18.78
C LYS A 172 -3.59 0.75 -20.21
N GLY A 173 -4.53 0.73 -21.16
CA GLY A 173 -4.19 0.69 -22.59
C GLY A 173 -3.26 -0.48 -22.91
N SER A 174 -2.07 -0.18 -23.45
CA SER A 174 -1.01 -1.17 -23.73
C SER A 174 -0.10 -1.49 -22.53
N THR A 175 -0.15 -0.69 -21.46
CA THR A 175 0.78 -0.81 -20.33
C THR A 175 0.27 -1.79 -19.29
N LYS A 176 1.18 -2.65 -18.82
CA LYS A 176 0.90 -3.71 -17.85
C LYS A 176 1.73 -3.51 -16.58
N LEU A 177 1.07 -3.53 -15.43
CA LEU A 177 1.66 -3.33 -14.10
C LEU A 177 1.40 -4.57 -13.25
N ALA A 178 2.46 -5.19 -12.73
CA ALA A 178 2.39 -6.22 -11.71
C ALA A 178 2.75 -5.60 -10.35
N LEU A 179 1.74 -5.39 -9.50
CA LEU A 179 1.87 -4.79 -8.18
C LEU A 179 2.03 -5.86 -7.11
N TYR A 180 3.24 -6.00 -6.58
CA TYR A 180 3.61 -6.86 -5.47
C TYR A 180 3.56 -6.07 -4.15
N GLY A 181 3.20 -6.75 -3.06
CA GLY A 181 3.14 -6.14 -1.73
C GLY A 181 3.54 -7.13 -0.64
N LEU A 182 4.31 -6.64 0.32
CA LEU A 182 4.64 -7.37 1.54
C LEU A 182 4.48 -6.41 2.73
N SER A 183 3.39 -6.60 3.47
CA SER A 183 3.18 -5.94 4.76
C SER A 183 4.33 -6.23 5.71
N ASN A 184 4.53 -5.35 6.71
CA ASN A 184 5.58 -5.52 7.68
C ASN A 184 5.54 -6.93 8.32
N VAL A 185 6.73 -7.51 8.39
CA VAL A 185 7.07 -8.75 9.08
C VAL A 185 8.31 -8.41 9.86
N ARG A 186 8.38 -8.84 11.13
CA ARG A 186 9.57 -8.64 11.97
C ARG A 186 10.86 -9.00 11.21
N ASP A 187 11.81 -8.06 11.16
CA ASP A 187 12.97 -8.13 10.26
C ASP A 187 13.77 -9.43 10.42
N GLU A 188 14.10 -9.85 11.64
CA GLU A 188 14.92 -11.05 11.84
C GLU A 188 14.20 -12.34 11.42
N ARG A 189 12.87 -12.32 11.44
CA ARG A 189 12.07 -13.42 10.92
C ARG A 189 12.08 -13.41 9.40
N LEU A 190 11.80 -12.26 8.79
CA LEU A 190 11.80 -12.13 7.34
C LEU A 190 13.16 -12.51 6.75
N TYR A 191 14.25 -12.04 7.37
CA TYR A 191 15.63 -12.38 7.00
C TYR A 191 15.83 -13.90 6.97
N LYS A 192 15.42 -14.62 8.03
CA LYS A 192 15.52 -16.08 8.10
C LYS A 192 14.67 -16.75 7.03
N THR A 193 13.45 -16.28 6.78
CA THR A 193 12.55 -16.84 5.76
C THR A 193 13.13 -16.73 4.36
N PHE A 194 13.75 -15.58 4.02
CA PHE A 194 14.48 -15.42 2.76
C PHE A 194 15.71 -16.33 2.68
N ARG A 195 16.56 -16.31 3.72
CA ARG A 195 17.76 -17.16 3.78
C ARG A 195 17.43 -18.65 3.62
N ASP A 196 16.33 -19.10 4.23
CA ASP A 196 15.89 -20.49 4.18
C ASP A 196 15.09 -20.81 2.89
N SER A 197 15.05 -19.89 1.91
CA SER A 197 14.34 -20.03 0.63
C SER A 197 12.84 -20.32 0.74
N LYS A 198 12.20 -19.76 1.77
CA LYS A 198 10.77 -19.92 2.04
C LYS A 198 9.91 -18.73 1.59
N VAL A 199 10.47 -17.84 0.78
CA VAL A 199 9.74 -16.76 0.11
C VAL A 199 9.62 -17.08 -1.36
N GLN A 200 8.40 -17.19 -1.87
CA GLN A 200 8.10 -17.49 -3.26
C GLN A 200 7.34 -16.33 -3.89
N PHE A 201 7.75 -15.93 -5.08
CA PHE A 201 7.08 -14.90 -5.87
C PHE A 201 6.35 -15.54 -7.04
N SER A 202 5.03 -15.37 -7.06
CA SER A 202 4.22 -15.77 -8.22
C SER A 202 4.43 -14.77 -9.36
N ARG A 203 4.63 -15.28 -10.58
CA ARG A 203 4.79 -14.46 -11.78
C ARG A 203 3.70 -14.81 -12.81
N PRO A 204 3.22 -13.84 -13.60
CA PRO A 204 2.36 -14.15 -14.74
C PRO A 204 3.07 -15.09 -15.71
N ASN A 205 2.39 -16.17 -16.09
CA ASN A 205 2.88 -17.12 -17.10
C ASN A 205 2.67 -16.64 -18.55
N ILE A 206 1.87 -15.58 -18.74
CA ILE A 206 1.57 -14.95 -20.03
C ILE A 206 2.35 -13.64 -20.14
N GLU A 207 3.07 -13.47 -21.25
CA GLU A 207 3.84 -12.27 -21.57
C GLU A 207 4.71 -11.79 -20.41
N THR A 208 5.37 -12.73 -19.71
CA THR A 208 6.06 -12.53 -18.44
C THR A 208 7.02 -11.33 -18.43
N ASN A 209 7.64 -11.00 -19.56
CA ASN A 209 8.61 -9.91 -19.69
C ASN A 209 7.99 -8.56 -20.10
N SER A 210 6.67 -8.49 -20.30
CA SER A 210 5.95 -7.25 -20.67
C SER A 210 5.44 -6.46 -19.46
N TRP A 211 5.46 -7.07 -18.28
CA TRP A 211 4.96 -6.47 -17.04
C TRP A 211 6.03 -5.59 -16.42
N PHE A 212 5.65 -4.36 -16.06
CA PHE A 212 6.43 -3.56 -15.12
C PHE A 212 6.14 -4.05 -13.70
N ASN A 213 7.17 -4.50 -12.99
CA ASN A 213 7.07 -5.18 -11.69
C ASN A 213 7.39 -4.19 -10.57
N LEU A 214 6.35 -3.70 -9.89
CA LEU A 214 6.45 -2.76 -8.77
C LEU A 214 6.21 -3.52 -7.47
N MET A 215 7.11 -3.40 -6.49
CA MET A 215 6.94 -4.00 -5.16
C MET A 215 6.89 -2.96 -4.04
N CYS A 216 5.86 -3.01 -3.19
CA CYS A 216 5.80 -2.27 -1.93
C CYS A 216 6.30 -3.15 -0.77
N VAL A 217 7.23 -2.62 0.04
CA VAL A 217 7.74 -3.28 1.26
C VAL A 217 7.87 -2.26 2.40
N HIS A 218 7.65 -2.72 3.63
CA HIS A 218 7.84 -1.91 4.84
C HIS A 218 8.77 -2.63 5.82
N GLN A 219 10.09 -2.44 5.66
CA GLN A 219 11.16 -3.18 6.36
C GLN A 219 12.36 -2.25 6.56
N ASN A 220 13.18 -2.48 7.59
CA ASN A 220 14.42 -1.72 7.77
C ASN A 220 15.31 -1.88 6.51
N HIS A 221 15.80 -0.77 5.97
CA HIS A 221 16.76 -0.80 4.85
C HIS A 221 18.21 -1.01 5.32
N SER A 222 18.55 -0.49 6.49
CA SER A 222 19.86 -0.64 7.13
C SER A 222 19.66 -0.97 8.60
N SER A 223 20.59 -1.69 9.22
CA SER A 223 20.53 -1.90 10.66
C SER A 223 21.89 -2.06 11.30
N HIS A 224 21.92 -2.01 12.63
CA HIS A 224 23.12 -2.19 13.44
C HIS A 224 23.58 -3.66 13.56
N THR A 225 22.74 -4.63 13.17
CA THR A 225 23.08 -6.07 13.21
C THR A 225 22.79 -6.75 11.87
N ASP A 226 23.51 -7.83 11.55
CA ASP A 226 23.45 -8.42 10.20
C ASP A 226 22.10 -9.02 9.80
N THR A 227 21.12 -9.13 10.71
CA THR A 227 19.83 -9.78 10.47
C THR A 227 18.60 -8.91 10.70
N THR A 228 18.75 -7.66 11.16
CA THR A 228 17.63 -6.76 11.51
C THR A 228 17.22 -5.82 10.38
N TYR A 229 17.40 -6.26 9.14
CA TYR A 229 17.03 -5.52 7.93
C TYR A 229 16.73 -6.48 6.78
N LEU A 230 16.15 -5.96 5.70
CA LEU A 230 15.96 -6.69 4.45
C LEU A 230 17.07 -6.28 3.46
N PRO A 231 18.07 -7.15 3.19
CA PRO A 231 19.06 -6.88 2.15
C PRO A 231 18.40 -6.80 0.78
N GLU A 232 18.76 -5.80 -0.03
CA GLU A 232 18.26 -5.70 -1.42
C GLU A 232 18.60 -6.93 -2.25
N SER A 233 19.73 -7.59 -1.97
CA SER A 233 20.16 -8.82 -2.65
C SER A 233 19.24 -10.02 -2.40
N PHE A 234 18.33 -9.95 -1.42
CA PHE A 234 17.30 -10.98 -1.22
C PHE A 234 16.12 -10.82 -2.18
N LEU A 235 15.91 -9.61 -2.71
CA LEU A 235 14.80 -9.33 -3.61
C LEU A 235 15.13 -9.85 -5.02
N PRO A 236 14.15 -10.43 -5.73
CA PRO A 236 14.39 -10.94 -7.07
C PRO A 236 14.76 -9.85 -8.09
N ASN A 237 15.73 -10.14 -8.94
CA ASN A 237 16.18 -9.23 -10.01
C ASN A 237 15.14 -8.92 -11.11
N PHE A 238 13.97 -9.56 -11.09
CA PHE A 238 12.90 -9.25 -12.05
C PHE A 238 12.05 -8.04 -11.64
N LEU A 239 12.20 -7.55 -10.40
CA LEU A 239 11.52 -6.36 -9.93
C LEU A 239 12.13 -5.12 -10.60
N ASP A 240 11.29 -4.26 -11.17
CA ASP A 240 11.70 -3.05 -11.89
C ASP A 240 11.75 -1.84 -10.95
N PHE A 241 10.85 -1.80 -9.96
CA PHE A 241 10.80 -0.74 -8.96
C PHE A 241 10.40 -1.28 -7.60
N ILE A 242 11.14 -0.90 -6.56
CA ILE A 242 10.84 -1.26 -5.17
C ILE A 242 10.57 0.04 -4.42
N TRP A 243 9.36 0.17 -3.91
CA TRP A 243 8.99 1.24 -3.00
C TRP A 243 9.16 0.76 -1.57
N GLN A 244 10.20 1.25 -0.92
CA GLN A 244 10.54 0.95 0.47
C GLN A 244 10.76 2.25 1.23
N LEU A 245 10.16 2.34 2.40
CA LEU A 245 10.54 3.34 3.39
C LEU A 245 10.37 2.72 4.77
N HIS A 246 11.51 2.58 5.44
CA HIS A 246 11.61 2.51 6.90
C HIS A 246 13.06 2.91 7.22
N PHE A 247 13.24 4.17 7.60
CA PHE A 247 14.50 4.65 8.15
C PHE A 247 14.35 4.63 9.66
N GLN A 248 15.18 3.85 10.36
CA GLN A 248 15.42 4.05 11.78
C GLN A 248 16.12 5.40 11.98
N ASN A 249 15.37 6.50 11.94
CA ASN A 249 15.81 7.71 12.61
C ASN A 249 15.55 7.49 14.09
N GLN A 250 16.63 7.20 14.81
CA GLN A 250 16.67 7.15 16.27
C GLN A 250 15.91 8.35 16.85
N SER A 251 14.83 8.07 17.57
CA SER A 251 14.28 8.97 18.58
C SER A 251 14.77 8.55 19.96
#